data_AF-A0A1J3KAG1-F1
#
_entry.id   AF-A0A1J3KAG1-F1
#
_cell.length_a   1.000
_cell.length_b   1.000
_cell.length_c   1.000
_cell.angle_alpha   90.00
_cell.angle_beta   90.00
_cell.angle_gamma   90.00
#
_symmetry.space_group_name_H-M   'P 1'
#
loop_
_entity.id
_entity.type
_entity.pdbx_description
1 polymer ?
#
loop_
_entity_poly.entity_id
_entity_poly.type
_entity_poly.pdbx_seq_one_letter_code
_entity_poly.pdbx_strand_id
1 'polypeptide(L)'
;MIIDNKCCCHFSIQPEKKGGMLREQLDAIAPALREMRLRKDERVKQVRSVKAEIQKISAEIAGRSTYEDSSTNITIDDNDLSIKKLEEYQNELHRLHDEKNERLQKVDIYICAIRDISATLETEASMIITKIHPSLNDLYGISKKISDDILKKLNATVVSMEEEKKRRLQMIHHLGRELTNLWNLMDASYEDRQKFAHVTDLLSFEPSDVCAHVASFRYLLLQCYKITISLIFICAGNEEDHSTNCS
;
A
#
# COMPACT_ATOMS: atom_id res chain seq x y z
N MET A 1 -18.65 -10.44 -17.72
CA MET A 1 -19.24 -10.58 -19.08
C MET A 1 -19.55 -12.05 -19.24
N ILE A 2 -20.85 -12.42 -19.24
CA ILE A 2 -21.26 -13.81 -19.42
C ILE A 2 -20.87 -14.18 -20.84
N ILE A 3 -19.93 -15.12 -20.99
CA ILE A 3 -19.69 -15.74 -22.29
C ILE A 3 -20.95 -16.56 -22.56
N ASP A 4 -21.82 -16.05 -23.42
CA ASP A 4 -22.92 -16.80 -24.00
C ASP A 4 -22.30 -18.01 -24.73
N ASN A 5 -22.26 -19.14 -24.04
CA ASN A 5 -21.75 -20.41 -24.55
C ASN A 5 -22.76 -21.05 -25.53
N LYS A 6 -23.41 -20.24 -26.35
CA LYS A 6 -24.32 -20.67 -27.41
C LYS A 6 -23.54 -20.87 -28.70
N CYS A 7 -22.80 -21.98 -28.80
CA CYS A 7 -22.66 -22.68 -30.08
C CYS A 7 -22.12 -24.10 -29.90
N CYS A 8 -22.85 -24.96 -29.20
CA CYS A 8 -22.85 -26.39 -29.53
C CYS A 8 -23.88 -26.66 -30.63
N CYS A 9 -23.75 -25.98 -31.78
CA CYS A 9 -24.45 -26.41 -32.97
C CYS A 9 -23.66 -27.57 -33.57
N HIS A 10 -24.21 -28.77 -33.34
CA HIS A 10 -23.87 -30.04 -33.95
C HIS A 10 -23.30 -29.87 -35.37
N PHE A 11 -21.98 -30.03 -35.51
CA PHE A 11 -21.31 -30.01 -36.81
C PHE A 11 -21.51 -31.38 -37.47
N SER A 12 -22.64 -31.57 -38.14
CA SER A 12 -22.82 -32.69 -39.06
C SER A 12 -22.36 -32.26 -40.44
N ILE A 13 -21.08 -32.50 -40.76
CA ILE A 13 -20.80 -32.87 -42.16
C ILE A 13 -21.42 -34.25 -42.30
N GLN A 14 -22.65 -34.31 -42.81
CA GLN A 14 -23.18 -35.55 -43.31
C GLN A 14 -22.68 -35.64 -44.76
N PRO A 15 -21.68 -36.49 -45.07
CA PRO A 15 -21.36 -36.77 -46.45
C PRO A 15 -22.48 -37.69 -46.94
N GLU A 16 -23.64 -37.11 -47.27
CA GLU A 16 -24.57 -37.82 -48.13
C GLU A 16 -23.76 -38.12 -49.40
N LYS A 17 -23.51 -39.41 -49.65
CA LYS A 17 -22.88 -39.91 -50.87
C LYS A 17 -23.67 -39.37 -52.08
N LYS A 18 -23.34 -38.18 -52.53
CA LYS A 18 -23.91 -37.57 -53.74
C LYS A 18 -22.82 -37.61 -54.79
N GLY A 19 -23.00 -38.53 -55.74
CA GLY A 19 -22.21 -38.64 -56.96
C GLY A 19 -22.47 -37.46 -57.88
N GLY A 20 -21.95 -36.29 -57.50
CA GLY A 20 -21.95 -35.05 -58.30
C GLY A 20 -20.56 -34.77 -58.87
N MET A 21 -20.50 -33.97 -59.94
CA MET A 21 -19.23 -33.50 -60.51
C MET A 21 -18.43 -32.72 -59.46
N LEU A 22 -17.10 -32.73 -59.56
CA LEU A 22 -16.17 -32.05 -58.65
C LEU A 22 -16.59 -30.61 -58.28
N ARG A 23 -17.23 -29.90 -59.23
CA ARG A 23 -17.77 -28.55 -59.06
C ARG A 23 -18.87 -28.47 -57.99
N GLU A 24 -19.82 -29.40 -57.99
CA GLU A 24 -20.93 -29.43 -57.04
C GLU A 24 -20.44 -29.78 -55.62
N GLN A 25 -19.41 -30.62 -55.51
CA GLN A 25 -18.75 -30.90 -54.22
C GLN A 25 -18.01 -29.66 -53.69
N LEU A 26 -17.38 -28.87 -54.56
CA LEU A 26 -16.71 -27.63 -54.18
C LEU A 26 -17.72 -26.58 -53.70
N ASP A 27 -18.83 -26.41 -54.42
CA ASP A 27 -19.91 -25.49 -54.08
C ASP A 27 -20.56 -25.85 -52.73
N ALA A 28 -20.66 -27.15 -52.41
CA ALA A 28 -21.18 -27.63 -51.13
C ALA A 28 -20.26 -27.30 -49.93
N ILE A 29 -18.94 -27.24 -50.13
CA ILE A 29 -17.96 -26.99 -49.05
C ILE A 29 -17.71 -25.48 -48.84
N ALA A 30 -17.93 -24.65 -49.86
CA ALA A 30 -17.65 -23.22 -49.82
C ALA A 30 -18.32 -22.45 -48.65
N PRO A 31 -19.60 -22.72 -48.27
CA PRO A 31 -20.23 -22.08 -47.11
C PRO A 31 -19.52 -22.41 -45.79
N ALA A 32 -19.14 -23.68 -45.58
CA ALA A 32 -18.45 -24.12 -44.36
C ALA A 32 -17.06 -23.47 -44.25
N LEU A 33 -16.33 -23.34 -45.36
CA LEU A 33 -15.04 -22.66 -45.37
C LEU A 33 -15.16 -21.17 -45.05
N ARG A 34 -16.22 -20.50 -45.54
CA ARG A 34 -16.50 -19.09 -45.22
C ARG A 34 -16.77 -18.91 -43.73
N GLU A 35 -17.56 -19.80 -43.13
CA GLU A 35 -17.84 -19.77 -41.70
C GLU A 35 -16.59 -20.04 -40.85
N MET A 36 -15.75 -21.01 -41.25
CA MET A 36 -14.48 -21.28 -40.57
C MET A 36 -13.52 -20.08 -40.59
N ARG A 37 -13.46 -19.34 -41.72
CA ARG A 37 -12.68 -18.11 -41.82
C ARG A 37 -13.19 -17.04 -40.86
N LEU A 38 -14.51 -16.82 -40.82
CA LEU A 38 -15.12 -15.86 -39.90
C LEU A 38 -14.81 -16.20 -38.44
N ARG A 39 -14.95 -17.49 -38.05
CA ARG A 39 -14.60 -17.95 -36.70
C ARG A 39 -13.12 -17.73 -36.39
N LYS A 40 -12.21 -17.97 -37.34
CA LYS A 40 -10.78 -17.68 -37.17
C LYS A 40 -10.56 -16.19 -36.91
N ASP A 41 -11.13 -15.31 -37.72
CA ASP A 41 -10.94 -13.86 -37.61
C ASP A 41 -11.46 -13.32 -36.26
N GLU A 42 -12.61 -13.83 -35.80
CA GLU A 42 -13.15 -13.49 -34.49
C GLU A 42 -12.23 -13.96 -33.35
N ARG A 43 -11.66 -15.16 -33.48
CA ARG A 43 -10.73 -15.72 -32.49
C ARG A 43 -9.42 -14.94 -32.42
N VAL A 44 -8.88 -14.53 -33.58
CA VAL A 44 -7.73 -13.63 -33.67
C VAL A 44 -8.03 -12.31 -32.96
N LYS A 45 -9.23 -11.73 -33.17
CA LYS A 45 -9.63 -10.49 -32.50
C LYS A 45 -9.69 -10.65 -30.98
N GLN A 46 -10.26 -11.74 -30.48
CA GLN A 46 -10.33 -12.04 -29.05
C GLN A 46 -8.92 -12.18 -28.43
N VAL A 47 -8.05 -13.00 -29.04
CA VAL A 47 -6.67 -13.19 -28.58
C VAL A 47 -5.91 -11.86 -28.57
N ARG A 48 -6.05 -11.04 -29.61
CA ARG A 48 -5.44 -9.71 -29.68
C ARG A 48 -5.86 -8.85 -28.49
N SER A 49 -7.16 -8.80 -28.22
CA SER A 49 -7.73 -7.99 -27.14
C SER A 49 -7.18 -8.40 -25.78
N VAL A 50 -7.22 -9.70 -25.46
CA VAL A 50 -6.74 -10.21 -24.17
C VAL A 50 -5.24 -9.96 -24.00
N LYS A 51 -4.42 -10.19 -25.04
CA LYS A 51 -2.98 -9.89 -24.98
C LYS A 51 -2.68 -8.40 -24.79
N ALA A 52 -3.47 -7.52 -25.40
CA ALA A 52 -3.35 -6.08 -25.20
C ALA A 52 -3.56 -5.70 -23.73
N GLU A 53 -4.60 -6.25 -23.12
CA GLU A 53 -4.91 -6.01 -21.71
C GLU A 53 -3.84 -6.57 -20.77
N ILE A 54 -3.35 -7.78 -21.03
CA ILE A 54 -2.22 -8.38 -20.29
C ILE A 54 -1.01 -7.45 -20.32
N GLN A 55 -0.60 -6.97 -21.50
CA GLN A 55 0.54 -6.08 -21.65
C GLN A 55 0.33 -4.77 -20.89
N LYS A 56 -0.87 -4.18 -21.00
CA LYS A 56 -1.23 -2.95 -20.30
C LYS A 56 -1.11 -3.11 -18.78
N ILE A 57 -1.74 -4.13 -18.21
CA ILE A 57 -1.72 -4.35 -16.76
C ILE A 57 -0.32 -4.72 -16.28
N SER A 58 0.42 -5.53 -17.04
CA SER A 58 1.81 -5.86 -16.72
C SER A 58 2.70 -4.62 -16.71
N ALA A 59 2.50 -3.68 -17.64
CA ALA A 59 3.21 -2.41 -17.66
C ALA A 59 2.85 -1.53 -16.44
N GLU A 60 1.57 -1.45 -16.09
CA GLU A 60 1.10 -0.73 -14.90
C GLU A 60 1.67 -1.31 -13.60
N ILE A 61 1.68 -2.65 -13.46
CA ILE A 61 2.32 -3.36 -12.33
C ILE A 61 3.82 -3.06 -12.28
N ALA A 62 4.51 -3.07 -13.42
CA ALA A 62 5.92 -2.71 -13.50
C ALA A 62 6.20 -1.20 -13.30
N GLY A 63 5.16 -0.36 -13.20
CA GLY A 63 5.27 1.09 -13.04
C GLY A 63 5.69 1.84 -14.32
N ARG A 64 5.62 1.18 -15.48
CA ARG A 64 5.83 1.79 -16.80
C ARG A 64 4.59 2.59 -17.21
N SER A 65 4.79 3.73 -17.86
CA SER A 65 3.67 4.54 -18.34
C SER A 65 3.03 3.87 -19.54
N THR A 66 1.70 3.78 -19.56
CA THR A 66 0.95 3.21 -20.69
C THR A 66 1.06 4.06 -21.96
N TYR A 67 1.57 5.29 -21.87
CA TYR A 67 1.65 6.22 -23.01
C TYR A 67 2.84 5.96 -23.94
N GLU A 68 3.91 5.32 -23.46
CA GLU A 68 5.10 5.06 -24.30
C GLU A 68 5.04 3.76 -25.10
N ASP A 69 4.11 2.86 -24.78
CA ASP A 69 4.17 1.47 -25.28
C ASP A 69 2.85 0.94 -25.88
N SER A 70 1.77 1.73 -25.88
CA SER A 70 0.42 1.29 -26.32
C SER A 70 0.30 0.91 -27.81
N SER A 71 1.39 0.97 -28.58
CA SER A 71 1.42 0.61 -30.00
C SER A 71 2.53 -0.38 -30.35
N THR A 72 3.21 -1.00 -29.38
CA THR A 72 4.14 -2.08 -29.73
C THR A 72 3.36 -3.29 -30.22
N ASN A 73 3.56 -3.58 -31.50
CA ASN A 73 2.92 -4.63 -32.29
C ASN A 73 2.59 -5.89 -31.47
N ILE A 74 1.32 -6.06 -31.10
CA ILE A 74 0.84 -7.30 -30.48
C ILE A 74 0.96 -8.40 -31.52
N THR A 75 2.07 -9.14 -31.47
CA THR A 75 2.27 -10.31 -32.32
C THR A 75 1.32 -11.40 -31.85
N ILE A 76 0.41 -11.81 -32.72
CA ILE A 76 -0.45 -12.97 -32.49
C ILE A 76 0.27 -14.16 -33.11
N ASP A 77 0.39 -15.22 -32.33
CA ASP A 77 0.84 -16.48 -32.89
C ASP A 77 -0.35 -17.10 -33.63
N ASP A 78 -0.34 -17.00 -34.95
CA ASP A 78 -1.40 -17.53 -35.80
C ASP A 78 -1.40 -19.07 -35.85
N ASN A 79 -0.38 -19.73 -35.26
CA ASN A 79 -0.27 -21.19 -35.24
C ASN A 79 -1.16 -21.85 -34.17
N ASP A 80 -1.51 -21.15 -33.08
CA ASP A 80 -2.35 -21.69 -32.00
C ASP A 80 -3.44 -20.71 -31.55
N LEU A 81 -4.61 -20.84 -32.19
CA LEU A 81 -5.87 -20.14 -31.84
C LEU A 81 -6.86 -21.07 -31.14
N SER A 82 -6.37 -22.11 -30.47
CA SER A 82 -7.19 -23.10 -29.77
C SER A 82 -7.97 -22.48 -28.61
N ILE A 83 -9.05 -23.15 -28.18
CA ILE A 83 -9.90 -22.64 -27.07
C ILE A 83 -9.07 -22.63 -25.79
N LYS A 84 -8.31 -23.70 -25.59
CA LYS A 84 -7.37 -23.83 -24.48
C LYS A 84 -6.37 -22.67 -24.43
N LYS A 85 -5.80 -22.26 -25.58
CA LYS A 85 -4.85 -21.16 -25.60
C LYS A 85 -5.47 -19.82 -25.21
N LEU A 86 -6.70 -19.56 -25.65
CA LEU A 86 -7.45 -18.37 -25.25
C LEU A 86 -7.76 -18.37 -23.75
N GLU A 87 -8.15 -19.53 -23.20
CA GLU A 87 -8.41 -19.72 -21.76
C GLU A 87 -7.14 -19.47 -20.93
N GLU A 88 -5.98 -19.95 -21.37
CA GLU A 88 -4.70 -19.65 -20.72
C GLU A 88 -4.44 -18.14 -20.62
N TYR A 89 -4.67 -17.39 -21.70
CA TYR A 89 -4.53 -15.93 -21.66
C TYR A 89 -5.56 -15.26 -20.75
N GLN A 90 -6.80 -15.74 -20.72
CA GLN A 90 -7.82 -15.21 -19.83
C GLN A 90 -7.48 -15.45 -18.35
N ASN A 91 -6.97 -16.64 -18.01
CA ASN A 91 -6.52 -16.96 -16.66
C ASN A 91 -5.33 -16.09 -16.23
N GLU A 92 -4.37 -15.85 -17.12
CA GLU A 92 -3.26 -14.94 -16.84
C GLU A 92 -3.73 -13.50 -16.65
N LEU A 93 -4.66 -13.03 -17.48
CA LEU A 93 -5.27 -11.71 -17.32
C LEU A 93 -5.98 -11.57 -15.97
N HIS A 94 -6.71 -12.59 -15.53
CA HIS A 94 -7.37 -12.60 -14.24
C HIS A 94 -6.35 -12.55 -13.08
N ARG A 95 -5.31 -13.38 -13.14
CA ARG A 95 -4.21 -13.39 -12.16
C ARG A 95 -3.55 -12.01 -12.03
N LEU A 96 -3.30 -11.33 -13.16
CA LEU A 96 -2.71 -9.99 -13.17
C LEU A 96 -3.65 -8.93 -12.58
N HIS A 97 -4.96 -9.04 -12.80
CA HIS A 97 -5.94 -8.17 -12.14
C HIS A 97 -5.93 -8.34 -10.62
N ASP A 98 -5.87 -9.58 -10.14
CA ASP A 98 -5.82 -9.87 -8.71
C ASP A 98 -4.53 -9.34 -8.09
N GLU A 99 -3.38 -9.57 -8.73
CA GLU A 99 -2.09 -9.03 -8.29
C GLU A 99 -2.10 -7.49 -8.24
N LYS A 100 -2.65 -6.84 -9.27
CA LYS A 100 -2.81 -5.38 -9.30
C LYS A 100 -3.64 -4.90 -8.12
N ASN A 101 -4.76 -5.55 -7.83
CA ASN A 101 -5.63 -5.18 -6.73
C ASN A 101 -4.95 -5.36 -5.37
N GLU A 102 -4.25 -6.49 -5.16
CA GLU A 102 -3.48 -6.73 -3.93
C GLU A 102 -2.42 -5.65 -3.71
N ARG A 103 -1.69 -5.27 -4.76
CA ARG A 103 -0.68 -4.20 -4.68
C ARG A 103 -1.31 -2.85 -4.35
N LEU A 104 -2.47 -2.52 -4.93
CA LEU A 104 -3.20 -1.28 -4.60
C LEU A 104 -3.61 -1.24 -3.12
N GLN A 105 -4.14 -2.36 -2.61
CA GLN A 105 -4.49 -2.48 -1.19
C GLN A 105 -3.26 -2.31 -0.28
N LYS A 106 -2.12 -2.89 -0.64
CA LYS A 106 -0.86 -2.69 0.11
C LYS A 106 -0.41 -1.24 0.12
N VAL A 107 -0.49 -0.53 -1.01
CA VAL A 107 -0.16 0.90 -1.06
C VAL A 107 -1.07 1.69 -0.12
N ASP A 108 -2.38 1.41 -0.13
CA ASP A 108 -3.34 2.09 0.75
C ASP A 108 -3.04 1.84 2.24
N ILE A 109 -2.74 0.59 2.61
CA ILE A 109 -2.34 0.21 3.97
C ILE A 109 -1.10 1.00 4.40
N TYR A 110 -0.06 1.07 3.56
CA TYR A 110 1.15 1.83 3.91
C TYR A 110 0.91 3.33 4.01
N ILE A 111 0.08 3.92 3.14
CA ILE A 111 -0.27 5.34 3.22
C ILE A 111 -1.05 5.63 4.50
N CYS A 112 -1.99 4.77 4.89
CA CYS A 112 -2.71 4.87 6.15
C CYS A 112 -1.76 4.78 7.35
N ALA A 113 -0.86 3.79 7.36
CA ALA A 113 0.16 3.65 8.41
C ALA A 113 1.06 4.89 8.52
N ILE A 114 1.51 5.45 7.39
CA ILE A 114 2.30 6.70 7.39
C ILE A 114 1.49 7.83 8.02
N ARG A 115 0.21 8.00 7.66
CA ARG A 115 -0.65 9.06 8.24
C ARG A 115 -0.82 8.90 9.74
N ASP A 116 -1.07 7.68 10.21
CA ASP A 116 -1.28 7.39 11.63
C ASP A 116 -0.02 7.61 12.47
N ILE A 117 1.13 7.12 11.98
CA ILE A 117 2.42 7.34 12.64
C ILE A 117 2.81 8.82 12.56
N SER A 118 2.52 9.50 11.45
CA SER A 118 2.78 10.94 11.32
C SER A 118 1.98 11.77 12.32
N ALA A 119 0.70 11.45 12.55
CA ALA A 119 -0.11 12.10 13.57
C ALA A 119 0.46 11.88 14.98
N THR A 120 0.97 10.68 15.24
CA THR A 120 1.64 10.30 16.50
C THR A 120 2.96 11.07 16.70
N LEU A 121 3.76 11.22 15.64
CA LEU A 121 5.08 11.86 15.68
C LEU A 121 5.03 13.40 15.51
N GLU A 122 3.84 13.96 15.27
CA GLU A 122 3.61 15.36 14.89
C GLU A 122 4.43 15.77 13.66
N THR A 123 4.40 14.93 12.62
CA THR A 123 5.10 15.16 11.35
C THR A 123 4.11 15.30 10.19
N GLU A 124 4.52 16.03 9.15
CA GLU A 124 3.70 16.24 7.94
C GLU A 124 3.71 14.99 7.04
N ALA A 125 2.65 14.19 7.10
CA ALA A 125 2.49 12.98 6.28
C ALA A 125 2.61 13.28 4.77
N SER A 126 2.08 14.43 4.33
CA SER A 126 2.15 14.92 2.95
C SER A 126 3.60 15.05 2.46
N MET A 127 4.50 15.62 3.28
CA MET A 127 5.92 15.75 2.96
C MET A 127 6.62 14.40 2.87
N ILE A 128 6.24 13.44 3.72
CA ILE A 128 6.83 12.09 3.72
C ILE A 128 6.39 11.32 2.46
N ILE A 129 5.10 11.34 2.15
CA ILE A 129 4.54 10.64 0.98
C ILE A 129 5.11 11.23 -0.32
N THR A 130 5.21 12.56 -0.43
CA THR A 130 5.74 13.22 -1.63
C THR A 130 7.24 12.97 -1.85
N LYS A 131 8.03 12.74 -0.79
CA LYS A 131 9.43 12.31 -0.89
C LYS A 131 9.57 10.90 -1.49
N ILE A 132 8.60 10.02 -1.25
CA ILE A 132 8.56 8.70 -1.88
C ILE A 132 8.20 8.88 -3.35
N HIS A 133 7.06 9.52 -3.61
CA HIS A 133 6.66 9.93 -4.95
C HIS A 133 5.53 10.98 -4.90
N PRO A 134 5.62 12.11 -5.62
CA PRO A 134 4.64 13.21 -5.54
C PRO A 134 3.21 12.79 -5.93
N SER A 135 3.06 11.83 -6.84
CA SER A 135 1.73 11.35 -7.27
C SER A 135 1.03 10.44 -6.28
N LEU A 136 1.68 9.95 -5.21
CA LEU A 136 1.03 9.14 -4.17
C LEU A 136 0.12 9.97 -3.26
N ASN A 137 0.28 11.29 -3.29
CA ASN A 137 -0.57 12.22 -2.55
C ASN A 137 -1.91 12.50 -3.27
N ASP A 138 -2.07 12.02 -4.51
CA ASP A 138 -3.30 12.15 -5.31
C ASP A 138 -3.93 10.77 -5.52
N LEU A 139 -5.24 10.66 -5.24
CA LEU A 139 -6.03 9.43 -5.40
C LEU A 139 -5.93 8.85 -6.83
N TYR A 140 -5.83 9.72 -7.85
CA TYR A 140 -5.70 9.28 -9.24
C TYR A 140 -4.29 8.73 -9.55
N GLY A 141 -3.27 9.23 -8.87
CA GLY A 141 -1.87 8.83 -9.05
C GLY A 141 -1.52 7.48 -8.41
N ILE A 142 -2.25 7.05 -7.38
CA ILE A 142 -2.08 5.75 -6.70
C ILE A 142 -2.29 4.59 -7.68
N SER A 143 -3.29 4.69 -8.56
CA SER A 143 -3.63 3.64 -9.54
C SER A 143 -2.51 3.30 -10.54
N LYS A 144 -1.48 4.17 -10.65
CA LYS A 144 -0.40 4.09 -11.65
C LYS A 144 0.97 3.77 -11.06
N LYS A 145 1.11 3.67 -9.74
CA LYS A 145 2.40 3.52 -9.06
C LYS A 145 2.35 2.42 -8.01
N ILE A 146 2.25 1.18 -8.50
CA ILE A 146 2.18 -0.06 -7.72
C ILE A 146 3.39 -0.99 -7.96
N SER A 147 4.48 -0.44 -8.49
CA SER A 147 5.69 -1.20 -8.76
C SER A 147 6.39 -1.64 -7.47
N ASP A 148 7.21 -2.69 -7.61
CA ASP A 148 7.98 -3.23 -6.48
C ASP A 148 8.87 -2.17 -5.81
N ASP A 149 9.47 -1.26 -6.60
CA ASP A 149 10.28 -0.17 -6.06
C ASP A 149 9.48 0.77 -5.16
N ILE A 150 8.26 1.14 -5.57
CA ILE A 150 7.38 2.00 -4.78
C ILE A 150 6.91 1.29 -3.52
N LEU A 151 6.47 0.04 -3.63
CA LEU A 151 6.06 -0.76 -2.48
C LEU A 151 7.20 -0.95 -1.47
N LYS A 152 8.41 -1.21 -1.95
CA LYS A 152 9.60 -1.34 -1.11
C LYS A 152 9.95 -0.05 -0.38
N LYS A 153 9.88 1.11 -1.07
CA LYS A 153 10.12 2.43 -0.47
C LYS A 153 9.06 2.80 0.57
N LEU A 154 7.79 2.52 0.29
CA LEU A 154 6.69 2.70 1.24
C LEU A 154 6.92 1.86 2.50
N ASN A 155 7.17 0.56 2.35
CA ASN A 155 7.45 -0.34 3.46
C ASN A 155 8.65 0.13 4.29
N ALA A 156 9.77 0.46 3.62
CA ALA A 156 10.97 0.94 4.31
C ALA A 156 10.72 2.23 5.11
N THR A 157 9.86 3.11 4.59
CA THR A 157 9.47 4.36 5.27
C THR A 157 8.61 4.06 6.50
N VAL A 158 7.61 3.18 6.37
CA VAL A 158 6.77 2.74 7.50
C VAL A 158 7.64 2.14 8.61
N VAL A 159 8.52 1.19 8.27
CA VAL A 159 9.43 0.55 9.24
C VAL A 159 10.31 1.60 9.95
N SER A 160 10.92 2.51 9.19
CA SER A 160 11.76 3.56 9.78
C SER A 160 10.98 4.50 10.71
N MET A 161 9.72 4.79 10.39
CA MET A 161 8.85 5.61 11.24
C MET A 161 8.41 4.87 12.50
N GLU A 162 8.14 3.57 12.42
CA GLU A 162 7.86 2.72 13.58
C GLU A 162 9.06 2.64 14.53
N GLU A 163 10.28 2.52 13.98
CA GLU A 163 11.52 2.57 14.76
C GLU A 163 11.70 3.91 15.48
N GLU A 164 11.43 5.03 14.80
CA GLU A 164 11.49 6.36 15.41
C GLU A 164 10.44 6.54 16.51
N LYS A 165 9.21 6.04 16.30
CA LYS A 165 8.15 6.01 17.31
C LYS A 165 8.59 5.24 18.54
N LYS A 166 9.17 4.04 18.35
CA LYS A 166 9.72 3.21 19.43
C LYS A 166 10.85 3.91 20.17
N ARG A 167 11.78 4.55 19.45
CA ARG A 167 12.90 5.29 20.03
C ARG A 167 12.41 6.45 20.91
N ARG A 168 11.41 7.21 20.46
CA ARG A 168 10.82 8.30 21.25
C ARG A 168 10.15 7.80 22.52
N LEU A 169 9.41 6.69 22.44
CA LEU A 169 8.79 6.08 23.63
C LEU A 169 9.85 5.60 24.63
N GLN A 170 10.91 4.94 24.17
CA GLN A 170 12.03 4.54 25.03
C GLN A 170 12.69 5.73 25.75
N MET A 171 12.82 6.88 25.06
CA MET A 171 13.32 8.10 25.68
C MET A 171 12.38 8.61 26.78
N ILE A 172 11.06 8.58 26.56
CA ILE A 172 10.07 8.94 27.58
C ILE A 172 10.19 8.02 28.80
N HIS A 173 10.31 6.70 28.61
CA HIS A 173 10.51 5.76 29.70
C HIS A 173 11.77 6.06 30.51
N HIS A 174 12.87 6.39 29.83
CA HIS A 174 14.12 6.76 30.48
C HIS A 174 13.95 8.05 31.30
N LEU A 175 13.40 9.10 30.70
CA LEU A 175 13.18 10.39 31.38
C LEU A 175 12.24 10.26 32.58
N GLY A 176 11.14 9.51 32.45
CA GLY A 176 10.21 9.30 33.57
C GLY A 176 10.83 8.50 34.71
N ARG A 177 11.76 7.59 34.42
CA ARG A 177 12.55 6.90 35.45
C ARG A 177 13.45 7.87 36.21
N GLU A 178 14.20 8.71 35.49
CA GLU A 178 15.05 9.73 36.11
C GLU A 178 14.25 10.72 36.95
N LEU A 179 13.08 11.17 36.45
CA LEU A 179 12.17 12.02 37.20
C LEU A 179 11.66 11.36 38.48
N THR A 180 11.31 10.07 38.42
CA THR A 180 10.88 9.29 39.58
C THR A 180 11.99 9.17 40.62
N ASN A 181 13.22 8.90 40.18
CA ASN A 181 14.40 8.86 41.06
C ASN A 181 14.60 10.21 41.76
N LEU A 182 14.49 11.31 41.01
CA LEU A 182 14.64 12.66 41.55
C LEU A 182 13.57 13.00 42.59
N TRP A 183 12.30 12.68 42.32
CA TRP A 183 11.24 12.85 43.31
C TRP A 183 11.48 12.05 44.59
N ASN A 184 12.00 10.82 44.47
CA ASN A 184 12.35 9.99 45.63
C ASN A 184 13.52 10.58 46.41
N LEU A 185 14.50 11.18 45.73
CA LEU A 185 15.64 11.82 46.38
C LEU A 185 15.25 13.10 47.14
N MET A 186 14.27 13.84 46.63
CA MET A 186 13.80 15.10 47.22
C MET A 186 12.63 14.93 48.19
N ASP A 187 12.23 13.70 48.52
CA ASP A 187 11.01 13.41 49.30
C ASP A 187 9.77 14.17 48.79
N ALA A 188 9.66 14.32 47.46
CA ALA A 188 8.62 15.13 46.84
C ALA A 188 7.22 14.58 47.17
N SER A 189 6.32 15.48 47.61
CA SER A 189 4.97 15.14 48.04
C SER A 189 4.13 14.52 46.91
N TYR A 190 3.10 13.76 47.28
CA TYR A 190 2.17 13.18 46.29
C TYR A 190 1.50 14.26 45.42
N GLU A 191 1.11 15.40 46.00
CA GLU A 191 0.49 16.51 45.28
C GLU A 191 1.41 17.11 44.20
N ASP A 192 2.72 17.16 44.47
CA ASP A 192 3.70 17.64 43.49
C ASP A 192 3.96 16.63 42.38
N ARG A 193 3.96 15.33 42.70
CA ARG A 193 4.06 14.25 41.70
C ARG A 193 2.81 14.16 40.83
N GLN A 194 1.62 14.38 41.39
CA GLN A 194 0.35 14.26 40.68
C GLN A 194 0.20 15.29 39.54
N LYS A 195 0.88 16.44 39.62
CA LYS A 195 0.96 17.43 38.52
C LYS A 195 1.55 16.83 37.23
N PHE A 196 2.23 15.69 37.34
CA PHE A 196 2.88 14.96 36.24
C PHE A 196 2.27 13.59 35.97
N ALA A 197 1.05 13.32 36.45
CA ALA A 197 0.36 12.04 36.24
C ALA A 197 0.34 11.60 34.76
N HIS A 198 0.17 12.54 33.83
CA HIS A 198 0.21 12.28 32.39
C HIS A 198 1.54 11.69 31.89
N VAL A 199 2.67 12.02 32.52
CA VAL A 199 3.99 11.43 32.23
C VAL A 199 4.05 10.02 32.80
N THR A 200 3.57 9.83 34.02
CA THR A 200 3.56 8.55 34.72
C THR A 200 2.65 7.52 34.03
N ASP A 201 1.49 7.96 33.52
CA ASP A 201 0.58 7.14 32.73
C ASP A 201 1.26 6.64 31.46
N LEU A 202 2.06 7.49 30.80
CA LEU A 202 2.87 7.12 29.63
C LEU A 202 3.94 6.07 29.94
N LEU A 203 4.41 5.97 31.19
CA LEU A 203 5.37 4.94 31.61
C LEU A 203 4.74 3.55 31.74
N SER A 204 3.42 3.46 31.78
CA SER A 204 2.67 2.21 31.90
C SER A 204 2.40 1.54 30.54
N PHE A 205 2.66 2.22 29.42
CA PHE A 205 2.50 1.65 28.09
C PHE A 205 3.69 0.77 27.72
N GLU A 206 3.42 -0.39 27.10
CA GLU A 206 4.50 -1.18 26.53
C GLU A 206 4.99 -0.59 25.20
N PRO A 207 6.28 -0.77 24.84
CA PRO A 207 6.81 -0.35 23.55
C PRO A 207 6.09 -0.93 22.32
N SER A 208 5.34 -2.03 22.50
CA SER A 208 4.52 -2.71 21.49
C SER A 208 3.08 -2.20 21.42
N ASP A 209 2.54 -1.61 22.48
CA ASP A 209 1.14 -1.19 22.59
C ASP A 209 1.04 0.32 22.43
N VAL A 210 1.01 0.80 21.19
CA VAL A 210 0.60 2.18 20.93
C VAL A 210 -0.39 2.23 19.78
N CYS A 211 -1.65 1.97 20.12
CA CYS A 211 -2.81 2.44 19.39
C CYS A 211 -3.38 3.65 20.15
N ALA A 212 -3.29 4.83 19.52
CA ALA A 212 -3.90 6.10 19.91
C ALA A 212 -3.50 6.71 21.28
N HIS A 213 -3.26 8.03 21.27
CA HIS A 213 -2.96 8.88 22.43
C HIS A 213 -1.56 8.76 23.05
N VAL A 214 -0.52 9.04 22.26
CA VAL A 214 0.64 9.72 22.86
C VAL A 214 0.29 11.20 22.97
N ALA A 215 0.28 11.72 24.20
CA ALA A 215 0.35 13.15 24.43
C ALA A 215 1.52 13.70 23.60
N SER A 216 1.26 14.81 22.90
CA SER A 216 2.23 15.54 22.09
C SER A 216 3.65 15.44 22.66
N PHE A 217 4.59 14.88 21.90
CA PHE A 217 6.00 14.79 22.33
C PHE A 217 6.55 16.17 22.69
N ARG A 218 6.05 17.20 21.99
CA ARG A 218 6.31 18.61 22.25
C ARG A 218 5.75 19.06 23.59
N TYR A 219 4.59 18.57 24.01
CA TYR A 219 4.03 18.81 25.34
C TYR A 219 4.90 18.19 26.44
N LEU A 220 5.36 16.95 26.29
CA LEU A 220 6.21 16.28 27.29
C LEU A 220 7.56 16.98 27.47
N LEU A 221 8.23 17.35 26.37
CA LEU A 221 9.48 18.11 26.45
C LEU A 221 9.28 19.48 27.13
N LEU A 222 8.16 20.16 26.85
CA LEU A 222 7.82 21.42 27.51
C LEU A 222 7.61 21.23 29.02
N GLN A 223 6.98 20.13 29.42
CA GLN A 223 6.72 19.84 30.83
C GLN A 223 8.01 19.45 31.56
N CYS A 224 8.89 18.64 30.96
CA CYS A 224 10.22 18.37 31.51
C CYS A 224 11.02 19.67 31.71
N TYR A 225 11.00 20.58 30.74
CA TYR A 225 11.66 21.89 30.87
C TYR A 225 11.06 22.73 32.02
N LYS A 226 9.73 22.75 32.16
CA LYS A 226 9.04 23.43 33.26
C LYS A 226 9.38 22.83 34.63
N ILE A 227 9.46 21.51 34.75
CA ILE A 227 9.90 20.81 35.98
C ILE A 227 11.30 21.27 36.35
N THR A 228 12.24 21.21 35.40
CA THR A 228 13.62 21.60 35.67
C THR A 228 13.71 23.05 36.14
N ILE A 229 12.97 23.98 35.53
CA ILE A 229 12.91 25.38 35.97
C ILE A 229 12.30 25.50 37.37
N SER A 230 11.17 24.83 37.64
CA SER A 230 10.53 24.88 38.95
C SER A 230 11.42 24.29 40.05
N LEU A 231 12.17 23.22 39.76
CA LEU A 231 13.12 22.63 40.69
C LEU A 231 14.33 23.53 40.92
N ILE A 232 14.86 24.20 39.90
CA ILE A 232 15.90 25.22 40.06
C ILE A 232 15.40 26.34 40.99
N PHE A 233 14.15 26.78 40.82
CA PHE A 233 13.57 27.84 41.65
C PHE A 233 13.33 27.41 43.11
N ILE A 234 12.91 26.16 43.34
CA ILE A 234 12.74 25.60 44.68
C ILE A 234 14.10 25.43 45.38
N CYS A 235 15.12 24.98 44.67
CA CYS A 235 16.47 24.87 45.23
C CYS A 235 17.08 26.25 45.52
N ALA A 236 16.89 27.24 44.64
CA ALA A 236 17.39 28.60 44.84
C ALA A 236 16.65 29.35 45.97
N GLY A 237 15.34 29.12 46.14
CA GLY A 237 14.55 29.71 47.22
C GLY A 237 14.90 29.18 48.61
N ASN A 238 15.50 27.99 48.71
CA ASN A 238 15.95 27.40 49.98
C ASN A 238 17.35 27.88 50.42
N GLU A 239 18.09 28.62 49.59
CA GLU A 239 19.39 29.20 49.97
C GLU A 239 19.30 30.57 50.66
N GLU A 240 18.18 31.30 50.55
CA GLU A 240 18.04 32.64 51.16
C GLU A 240 17.52 32.64 52.62
N ASP A 241 16.97 31.53 53.11
CA ASP A 241 16.35 31.46 54.46
C ASP A 241 17.30 31.03 55.61
N HIS A 242 18.62 31.03 55.38
CA HIS A 242 19.63 30.69 56.41
C HIS A 242 20.60 31.81 56.81
N SER A 243 20.29 33.07 56.53
CA SER A 243 21.05 34.21 57.08
C SER A 243 20.15 35.28 57.71
N THR A 244 19.34 34.91 58.71
CA THR A 244 18.84 35.88 59.69
C THR A 244 18.57 35.20 61.03
N ASN A 245 19.62 34.93 61.80
CA ASN A 245 19.60 34.96 63.27
C ASN A 245 20.99 34.64 63.83
N CYS A 246 21.79 35.69 64.04
CA CYS A 246 22.73 35.74 65.15
C CYS A 246 22.55 37.10 65.82
N SER A 247 22.11 37.03 67.08
CA SER A 247 22.02 38.16 68.03
C SER A 247 23.39 38.76 68.34
#